data_AF-A0A9D2L666-F1
#
_entry.id   AF-A0A9D2L666-F1
#
_cell.length_a   1.000
_cell.length_b   1.000
_cell.length_c   1.000
_cell.angle_alpha   90.00
_cell.angle_beta   90.00
_cell.angle_gamma   90.00
#
_symmetry.space_group_name_H-M   'P 1'
#
loop_
_entity.id
_entity.type
_entity.pdbx_description
1 polymer ?
#
loop_
_entity_poly.entity_id
_entity_poly.type
_entity_poly.pdbx_seq_one_letter_code
_entity_poly.pdbx_strand_id
1 'polypeptide(L)' 'MTDHDIYEKVEQYVKENLKDDEFKKLSDLQDFLWSIGKMVGKSGPEVLNIYLNEKSKL' A
#
# COMPACT_ATOMS: atom_id res chain seq x y z
N MET A 1 -4.88 -11.05 -8.40
CA MET A 1 -3.76 -10.16 -8.05
C MET A 1 -2.93 -10.90 -7.02
N THR A 2 -1.63 -11.04 -7.25
CA THR A 2 -0.70 -11.70 -6.34
C THR A 2 -0.23 -10.73 -5.24
N ASP A 3 0.39 -11.25 -4.18
CA ASP A 3 0.97 -10.41 -3.12
C ASP A 3 2.08 -9.51 -3.67
N HIS A 4 2.83 -9.98 -4.68
CA HIS A 4 3.83 -9.17 -5.38
C HIS A 4 3.20 -8.00 -6.14
N ASP A 5 2.10 -8.23 -6.87
CA ASP A 5 1.38 -7.16 -7.57
C ASP A 5 0.81 -6.11 -6.59
N ILE A 6 0.36 -6.56 -5.41
CA ILE A 6 -0.12 -5.68 -4.34
C ILE A 6 1.04 -4.82 -3.83
N TYR A 7 2.20 -5.42 -3.56
CA TYR A 7 3.40 -4.71 -3.15
C TYR A 7 3.81 -3.64 -4.19
N GLU A 8 3.89 -3.99 -5.48
CA GLU A 8 4.31 -3.05 -6.53
C GLU A 8 3.37 -1.85 -6.62
N LYS A 9 2.05 -2.08 -6.55
CA LYS A 9 1.04 -1.00 -6.56
C LYS A 9 1.17 -0.06 -5.36
N VAL A 10 1.39 -0.59 -4.16
CA VAL A 10 1.56 0.22 -2.95
C VAL A 10 2.90 0.96 -2.98
N GLU A 11 3.98 0.31 -3.38
CA GLU A 11 5.31 0.93 -3.47
C GLU A 11 5.33 2.05 -4.53
N GLN A 12 4.66 1.86 -5.68
CA GLN A 12 4.51 2.92 -6.68
C GLN A 12 3.77 4.13 -6.10
N TYR A 13 2.63 3.89 -5.43
CA TYR A 13 1.87 4.97 -4.80
C TYR A 13 2.69 5.73 -3.76
N VAL A 14 3.41 5.01 -2.89
CA VAL A 14 4.32 5.59 -1.88
C VAL A 14 5.40 6.45 -2.54
N LYS A 15 6.05 5.96 -3.61
CA LYS A 15 7.11 6.69 -4.32
C LYS A 15 6.61 7.92 -5.06
N GLU A 16 5.40 7.89 -5.60
CA GLU A 16 4.83 9.00 -6.37
C GLU A 16 4.24 10.07 -5.45
N ASN A 17 3.61 9.64 -4.34
CA ASN A 17 2.82 10.54 -3.52
C ASN A 17 3.55 10.95 -2.24
N LEU A 18 4.25 10.05 -1.54
CA LEU A 18 4.72 10.31 -0.16
C LEU A 18 6.11 10.96 -0.03
N LYS A 19 6.75 11.44 -1.10
CA LYS A 19 8.13 11.96 -1.06
C LYS A 19 8.35 13.25 -0.25
N ASP A 20 7.39 14.17 -0.24
CA ASP A 20 7.63 15.55 0.22
C ASP A 20 6.76 16.04 1.38
N ASP A 21 5.71 15.29 1.77
CA ASP A 21 4.78 15.78 2.82
C ASP A 21 4.10 14.61 3.52
N GLU A 22 4.70 14.14 4.61
CA GLU A 22 4.40 12.83 5.20
C GLU A 22 3.05 12.82 5.91
N PHE A 23 2.62 13.90 6.58
CA PHE A 23 1.44 13.86 7.45
C PHE A 23 0.10 13.91 6.73
N LYS A 24 -0.06 14.79 5.72
CA LYS A 24 -1.33 14.92 5.00
C LYS A 24 -1.65 13.65 4.20
N LYS A 25 -0.59 13.00 3.70
CA LYS A 25 -0.68 11.90 2.76
C LYS A 25 -0.82 10.53 3.42
N LEU A 26 -0.72 10.44 4.75
CA LEU A 26 -1.07 9.22 5.48
C LEU A 26 -2.56 8.87 5.35
N SER A 27 -3.44 9.88 5.31
CA SER A 27 -4.87 9.67 5.08
C SER A 27 -5.14 9.14 3.67
N ASP A 28 -4.50 9.75 2.66
CA ASP A 28 -4.59 9.30 1.27
C ASP A 28 -4.01 7.88 1.08
N LEU A 29 -2.91 7.55 1.77
CA LEU A 29 -2.34 6.21 1.80
C LEU A 29 -3.33 5.21 2.43
N GLN A 30 -3.99 5.57 3.54
CA GLN A 30 -4.99 4.71 4.16
C GLN A 30 -6.14 4.41 3.20
N ASP A 31 -6.70 5.44 2.56
CA ASP A 31 -7.78 5.28 1.59
C ASP A 31 -7.35 4.42 0.39
N PHE A 32 -6.11 4.60 -0.07
CA PHE A 32 -5.53 3.79 -1.14
C PHE A 32 -5.41 2.31 -0.74
N LEU A 33 -4.88 2.02 0.46
CA LEU A 33 -4.75 0.67 0.99
C LEU A 33 -6.12 -0.01 1.13
N TRP A 34 -7.15 0.72 1.56
CA TRP A 34 -8.53 0.22 1.65
C TRP A 34 -9.15 -0.03 0.27
N SER A 35 -8.84 0.81 -0.72
CA SER A 35 -9.27 0.63 -2.11
C SER A 35 -8.66 -0.63 -2.73
N ILE A 36 -7.35 -0.83 -2.56
CA ILE A 36 -6.66 -2.06 -2.96
C ILE A 36 -7.29 -3.26 -2.28
N GLY A 37 -7.51 -3.18 -0.96
CA GLY A 37 -8.14 -4.25 -0.18
C GLY A 37 -9.48 -4.69 -0.78
N LYS A 38 -10.38 -3.74 -1.06
CA LYS A 38 -11.67 -4.03 -1.71
C LYS A 38 -11.52 -4.72 -3.07
N MET A 39 -10.53 -4.33 -3.87
CA MET A 39 -10.28 -4.94 -5.20
C MET A 39 -9.78 -6.39 -5.12
N VAL A 40 -9.06 -6.74 -4.05
CA VAL A 40 -8.43 -8.07 -3.90
C VAL A 40 -9.09 -8.97 -2.85
N GLY A 41 -10.22 -8.54 -2.27
CA GLY A 41 -10.93 -9.29 -1.24
C GLY A 41 -10.20 -9.35 0.10
N LYS A 42 -9.43 -8.31 0.44
CA LYS A 42 -8.67 -8.17 1.69
C LYS A 42 -9.05 -6.89 2.44
N SER A 43 -8.76 -6.83 3.73
CA SER A 43 -8.82 -5.60 4.50
C SER A 43 -7.60 -4.71 4.21
N GLY A 44 -7.72 -3.40 4.44
CA GLY A 44 -6.58 -2.49 4.32
C GLY A 44 -5.37 -2.84 5.20
N PRO A 45 -5.55 -3.30 6.46
CA PRO A 45 -4.45 -3.80 7.27
C PRO A 45 -3.76 -5.04 6.70
N GLU A 46 -4.49 -5.95 6.05
CA GLU A 46 -3.88 -7.10 5.36
C GLU A 46 -3.02 -6.66 4.17
N VAL A 47 -3.48 -5.66 3.41
CA VAL A 47 -2.71 -5.06 2.31
C VAL A 47 -1.43 -4.40 2.84
N LEU A 48 -1.54 -3.64 3.95
CA LEU A 48 -0.37 -3.05 4.60
C LEU A 48 0.62 -4.12 5.08
N ASN A 49 0.12 -5.22 5.64
CA ASN A 49 0.96 -6.32 6.10
C ASN A 49 1.68 -7.01 4.92
N ILE A 50 1.00 -7.21 3.79
CA ILE A 50 1.63 -7.71 2.55
C ILE A 50 2.75 -6.77 2.11
N TYR A 51 2.48 -5.48 2.06
CA TYR A 51 3.46 -4.47 1.69
C TYR A 51 4.71 -4.49 2.60
N LEU A 52 4.52 -4.49 3.93
CA LEU A 52 5.62 -4.51 4.89
C LEU A 52 6.41 -5.83 4.83
N ASN A 53 5.73 -6.96 4.68
CA ASN A 53 6.38 -8.27 4.57
C ASN A 53 7.23 -8.38 3.31
N GLU A 54 6.71 -7.98 2.14
CA GLU A 54 7.49 -7.98 0.90
C GLU A 54 8.65 -7.00 0.96
N LYS A 55 8.44 -5.81 1.53
CA LYS A 55 9.50 -4.80 1.70
C LYS A 55 10.64 -5.26 2.62
N SER A 56 10.34 -6.05 3.66
CA SER A 56 11.35 -6.59 4.60
C SER A 56 12.25 -7.68 4.01
N LYS A 57 11.88 -8.26 2.86
CA LYS A 57 12.64 -9.32 2.19
C LYS A 57 13.69 -8.77 1.20
N LEU A 58 13.61 -7.47 0.89
CA LEU A 58 14.51 -6.74 -0.01
C LEU A 58 15.61 -6.03 0.79
#